data_AF-A0ABD5NFC5-F1
#
_entry.id   AF-A0ABD5NFC5-F1
#
_cell.length_a   1.000
_cell.length_b   1.000
_cell.length_c   1.000
_cell.angle_alpha   90.00
_cell.angle_beta   90.00
_cell.angle_gamma   90.00
#
_symmetry.space_group_name_H-M   'P 1'
#
loop_
_entity.id
_entity.type
_entity.pdbx_description
1 polymer ?
#
loop_
_entity_poly.entity_id
_entity_poly.type
_entity_poly.pdbx_seq_one_letter_code
_entity_poly.pdbx_strand_id
1 'polypeptide(L)'
;MTTSDPTDSTDALPDPETLAARDAVAYEETTTEVDADQFDAAEAWDSHVVVGVADDRGALLQNDGHHGWTLPAFPVEPGADYAAVARREFEALAGVSATIEGASFVRKRTARASDGDERVVWNVVLDATPAEPLSDDPESRVDDTELAWFDAPPADAPDPVADDVRRVLDGADPTASLTDPEALADRGDVDYVEVSDDSHFEMNRDTEGVAVVGVTSDGRLALPTFESATVLTHAVVESGDDFADTAREGAHELLGIDVDLDSVERVRRKVSTSDDGEEVVAHEVVYAASPADGADLPDDAPSCQVESTDWYDSLPEDFAHGHDEMCADARLFVE
;
A
#
# COMPACT_ATOMS: atom_id res chain seq x y z
N MET A 1 -20.78 -24.06 -9.93
CA MET A 1 -21.35 -23.08 -8.99
C MET A 1 -20.23 -22.77 -8.02
N THR A 2 -19.34 -21.89 -8.46
CA THR A 2 -18.34 -21.24 -7.60
C THR A 2 -19.12 -20.35 -6.64
N THR A 3 -18.96 -20.64 -5.35
CA THR A 3 -19.40 -19.75 -4.27
C THR A 3 -18.32 -18.69 -4.14
N SER A 4 -18.54 -17.54 -4.76
CA SER A 4 -17.77 -16.34 -4.43
C SER A 4 -17.93 -16.07 -2.94
N ASP A 5 -16.82 -15.93 -2.24
CA ASP A 5 -16.79 -15.53 -0.84
C ASP A 5 -17.40 -14.11 -0.73
N PRO A 6 -18.47 -13.89 0.05
CA PRO A 6 -19.18 -12.62 0.07
C PRO A 6 -18.53 -11.54 0.96
N THR A 7 -17.23 -11.63 1.24
CA THR A 7 -16.60 -10.86 2.33
C THR A 7 -15.66 -9.73 1.91
N ASP A 8 -15.35 -9.54 0.62
CA ASP A 8 -14.46 -8.45 0.21
C ASP A 8 -14.86 -7.75 -1.08
N SER A 9 -16.08 -7.20 -1.09
CA SER A 9 -16.49 -6.30 -2.17
C SER A 9 -16.31 -4.87 -1.71
N THR A 10 -15.32 -4.19 -2.25
CA THR A 10 -15.07 -2.74 -2.09
C THR A 10 -16.18 -1.89 -2.72
N ASP A 11 -17.11 -2.51 -3.44
CA ASP A 11 -18.27 -1.84 -4.05
C ASP A 11 -19.24 -1.27 -3.00
N ALA A 12 -19.37 -1.93 -1.84
CA ALA A 12 -20.31 -1.54 -0.80
C ALA A 12 -19.72 -1.68 0.61
N LEU A 13 -19.70 -0.58 1.36
CA LEU A 13 -19.20 -0.50 2.73
C LEU A 13 -20.27 0.12 3.67
N PRO A 14 -21.38 -0.60 3.96
CA PRO A 14 -22.49 -0.03 4.72
C PRO A 14 -22.30 -0.08 6.24
N ASP A 15 -21.36 -0.90 6.74
CA ASP A 15 -21.24 -1.19 8.18
C ASP A 15 -19.78 -1.04 8.68
N PRO A 16 -19.48 0.02 9.45
CA PRO A 16 -18.14 0.24 10.00
C PRO A 16 -17.76 -0.78 11.09
N GLU A 17 -18.72 -1.44 11.75
CA GLU A 17 -18.39 -2.49 12.73
C GLU A 17 -17.82 -3.73 12.04
N THR A 18 -18.39 -4.11 10.89
CA THR A 18 -17.86 -5.21 10.07
C THR A 18 -16.46 -4.87 9.52
N LEU A 19 -16.23 -3.62 9.10
CA LEU A 19 -14.92 -3.16 8.66
C LEU A 19 -13.87 -3.25 9.79
N ALA A 20 -14.21 -2.79 10.99
CA ALA A 20 -13.33 -2.82 12.15
C ALA A 20 -12.94 -4.24 12.61
N ALA A 21 -13.64 -5.28 12.16
CA ALA A 21 -13.34 -6.66 12.47
C ALA A 21 -12.36 -7.33 11.49
N ARG A 22 -11.96 -6.63 10.42
CA ARG A 22 -11.01 -7.14 9.42
C ARG A 22 -9.58 -6.92 9.89
N ASP A 23 -8.74 -7.95 9.76
CA ASP A 23 -7.33 -7.87 10.20
C ASP A 23 -6.50 -6.84 9.41
N ALA A 24 -6.86 -6.61 8.14
CA ALA A 24 -6.22 -5.61 7.27
C ALA A 24 -6.63 -4.16 7.60
N VAL A 25 -7.58 -3.93 8.52
CA VAL A 25 -8.12 -2.60 8.81
C VAL A 25 -7.70 -2.19 10.22
N ALA A 26 -6.92 -1.11 10.34
CA ALA A 26 -6.56 -0.59 11.65
C ALA A 26 -7.81 -0.05 12.36
N TYR A 27 -7.94 -0.31 13.67
CA TYR A 27 -9.11 0.08 14.46
C TYR A 27 -8.74 0.83 15.73
N GLU A 28 -9.41 1.96 15.98
CA GLU A 28 -9.31 2.74 17.21
C GLU A 28 -10.68 2.96 17.84
N GLU A 29 -10.80 2.68 19.15
CA GLU A 29 -12.01 2.97 19.92
C GLU A 29 -11.71 3.90 21.10
N THR A 30 -12.47 4.99 21.21
CA THR A 30 -12.40 5.90 22.35
C THR A 30 -13.78 6.11 22.94
N THR A 31 -13.90 5.92 24.26
CA THR A 31 -15.11 6.31 25.02
C THR A 31 -14.76 7.45 25.97
N THR A 32 -15.52 8.54 25.91
CA THR A 32 -15.37 9.72 26.77
C THR A 32 -16.64 9.91 27.59
N GLU A 33 -16.48 9.98 28.91
CA GLU A 33 -17.57 10.35 29.82
C GLU A 33 -17.75 11.87 29.77
N VAL A 34 -18.97 12.32 29.52
CA VAL A 34 -19.31 13.74 29.29
C VAL A 34 -20.44 14.19 30.22
N ASP A 35 -20.48 15.50 30.52
CA ASP A 35 -21.63 16.11 31.18
C ASP A 35 -22.80 16.32 30.20
N ALA A 36 -23.96 16.77 30.72
CA ALA A 36 -25.16 16.94 29.90
C ALA A 36 -25.00 17.99 28.79
N ASP A 37 -24.31 19.10 29.06
CA ASP A 37 -24.10 20.17 28.06
C ASP A 37 -23.16 19.66 26.94
N GLN A 38 -22.16 18.86 27.29
CA GLN A 38 -21.25 18.20 26.35
C GLN A 38 -21.95 17.08 25.56
N PHE A 39 -22.89 16.36 26.17
CA PHE A 39 -23.67 15.33 25.49
C PHE A 39 -24.62 15.94 24.46
N ASP A 40 -25.30 17.03 24.80
CA ASP A 40 -26.13 17.79 23.85
C ASP A 40 -25.30 18.28 22.65
N ALA A 41 -24.04 18.65 22.85
CA ALA A 41 -23.12 18.99 21.76
C ALA A 41 -22.71 17.76 20.93
N ALA A 42 -22.58 16.59 21.56
CA ALA A 42 -22.27 15.33 20.88
C ALA A 42 -23.43 14.82 20.01
N GLU A 43 -24.68 15.17 20.32
CA GLU A 43 -25.83 14.83 19.46
C GLU A 43 -25.69 15.40 18.04
N ALA A 44 -24.94 16.50 17.88
CA ALA A 44 -24.65 17.10 16.59
C ALA A 44 -23.45 16.46 15.86
N TRP A 45 -22.79 15.46 16.45
CA TRP A 45 -21.71 14.75 15.77
C TRP A 45 -22.27 13.83 14.71
N ASP A 46 -21.68 13.87 13.51
CA ASP A 46 -21.97 12.97 12.42
C ASP A 46 -20.82 11.99 12.21
N SER A 47 -21.16 10.77 11.76
CA SER A 47 -20.15 9.88 11.20
C SER A 47 -19.61 10.47 9.90
N HIS A 48 -18.34 10.24 9.60
CA HIS A 48 -17.73 10.70 8.36
C HIS A 48 -17.04 9.55 7.61
N VAL A 49 -17.01 9.69 6.30
CA VAL A 49 -16.09 8.97 5.42
C VAL A 49 -14.99 9.92 4.99
N VAL A 50 -13.75 9.47 5.09
CA VAL A 50 -12.54 10.20 4.69
C VAL A 50 -11.98 9.51 3.46
N VAL A 51 -11.65 10.28 2.42
CA VAL A 51 -11.10 9.77 1.17
C VAL A 51 -9.62 10.13 1.12
N GLY A 52 -8.78 9.12 1.31
CA GLY A 52 -7.34 9.20 1.15
C GLY A 52 -6.96 9.02 -0.31
N VAL A 53 -6.44 10.08 -0.91
CA VAL A 53 -5.82 10.05 -2.24
C VAL A 53 -4.37 10.49 -2.05
N ALA A 54 -3.42 9.67 -2.49
CA ALA A 54 -2.02 10.03 -2.48
C ALA A 54 -1.30 9.52 -3.74
N ASP A 55 -0.28 10.27 -4.15
CA ASP A 55 0.65 9.90 -5.22
C ASP A 55 2.07 10.42 -4.92
N ASP A 56 2.95 10.49 -5.92
CA ASP A 56 4.33 10.96 -5.80
C ASP A 56 4.44 12.43 -5.33
N ARG A 57 3.34 13.20 -5.39
CA ARG A 57 3.25 14.58 -4.90
C ARG A 57 2.81 14.65 -3.43
N GLY A 58 2.40 13.53 -2.84
CA GLY A 58 1.89 13.41 -1.47
C GLY A 58 0.39 13.16 -1.40
N ALA A 59 -0.22 13.47 -0.26
CA ALA A 59 -1.65 13.31 -0.02
C ALA A 59 -2.44 14.54 -0.48
N LEU A 60 -3.59 14.31 -1.13
CA LEU A 60 -4.54 15.36 -1.46
C LEU A 60 -5.29 15.81 -0.21
N LEU A 61 -5.11 17.05 0.18
CA LEU A 61 -5.83 17.67 1.30
C LEU A 61 -6.84 18.69 0.79
N GLN A 62 -7.91 18.88 1.56
CA GLN A 62 -8.88 19.95 1.40
C GLN A 62 -8.76 20.97 2.54
N ASN A 63 -9.12 22.22 2.26
CA ASN A 63 -9.34 23.24 3.28
C ASN A 63 -10.72 23.87 3.06
N ASP A 64 -11.64 23.61 3.99
CA ASP A 64 -13.03 24.10 3.95
C ASP A 64 -13.21 25.47 4.64
N GLY A 65 -12.12 26.12 5.03
CA GLY A 65 -12.12 27.39 5.76
C GLY A 65 -12.47 27.29 7.24
N HIS A 66 -12.81 26.11 7.76
CA HIS A 66 -13.23 25.90 9.14
C HIS A 66 -12.28 25.00 9.92
N HIS A 67 -11.78 23.92 9.31
CA HIS A 67 -10.98 22.90 9.97
C HIS A 67 -9.49 22.96 9.62
N GLY A 68 -9.10 23.91 8.76
CA GLY A 68 -7.77 23.94 8.17
C GLY A 68 -7.62 22.85 7.12
N TRP A 69 -6.37 22.48 6.82
CA TRP A 69 -6.08 21.43 5.87
C TRP A 69 -6.32 20.04 6.49
N THR A 70 -7.25 19.29 5.91
CA THR A 70 -7.59 17.91 6.29
C THR A 70 -7.68 17.03 5.06
N LEU A 71 -7.70 15.71 5.21
CA LEU A 71 -8.15 14.85 4.11
C LEU A 71 -9.61 15.20 3.73
N PRO A 72 -10.01 14.99 2.46
CA PRO A 72 -11.40 15.06 2.04
C PRO A 72 -12.30 14.22 2.94
N ALA A 73 -13.20 14.86 3.67
CA ALA A 73 -14.05 14.21 4.67
C ALA A 73 -15.51 14.63 4.49
N PHE A 74 -16.40 13.65 4.47
CA PHE A 74 -17.81 13.86 4.14
C PHE A 74 -18.73 13.20 5.17
N PRO A 75 -19.81 13.88 5.61
CA PRO A 75 -20.75 13.30 6.56
C PRO A 75 -21.52 12.14 5.93
N VAL A 76 -21.76 11.11 6.75
CA VAL A 76 -22.47 9.88 6.35
C VAL A 76 -23.73 9.76 7.17
N GLU A 77 -24.88 9.74 6.48
CA GLU A 77 -26.17 9.52 7.13
C GLU A 77 -26.27 8.10 7.73
N PRO A 78 -27.04 7.89 8.81
CA PRO A 78 -27.21 6.57 9.40
C PRO A 78 -27.70 5.52 8.40
N GLY A 79 -26.94 4.44 8.25
CA GLY A 79 -27.24 3.32 7.33
C GLY A 79 -26.91 3.60 5.86
N ALA A 80 -26.30 4.75 5.54
CA ALA A 80 -25.75 5.00 4.22
C ALA A 80 -24.46 4.19 3.99
N ASP A 81 -24.16 3.94 2.72
CA ASP A 81 -22.96 3.24 2.29
C ASP A 81 -21.77 4.21 2.21
N TYR A 82 -20.69 3.92 2.95
CA TYR A 82 -19.54 4.82 3.06
C TYR A 82 -18.82 4.95 1.71
N ALA A 83 -18.64 3.86 0.97
CA ALA A 83 -17.98 3.89 -0.34
C ALA A 83 -18.82 4.66 -1.37
N ALA A 84 -20.15 4.52 -1.35
CA ALA A 84 -21.03 5.28 -2.22
C ALA A 84 -21.03 6.79 -1.89
N VAL A 85 -20.99 7.16 -0.60
CA VAL A 85 -20.85 8.56 -0.18
C VAL A 85 -19.50 9.11 -0.62
N ALA A 86 -18.41 8.40 -0.34
CA ALA A 86 -17.06 8.78 -0.73
C ALA A 86 -16.96 9.07 -2.24
N ARG A 87 -17.39 8.15 -3.10
CA ARG A 87 -17.36 8.33 -4.56
C ARG A 87 -18.15 9.55 -5.00
N ARG A 88 -19.38 9.69 -4.51
CA ARG A 88 -20.27 10.79 -4.90
C ARG A 88 -19.73 12.15 -4.48
N GLU A 89 -19.33 12.28 -3.22
CA GLU A 89 -18.90 13.55 -2.66
C GLU A 89 -17.50 13.93 -3.15
N PHE A 90 -16.60 12.96 -3.34
CA PHE A 90 -15.31 13.21 -3.97
C PHE A 90 -15.46 13.66 -5.42
N GLU A 91 -16.34 13.04 -6.22
CA GLU A 91 -16.62 13.50 -7.59
C GLU A 91 -17.22 14.92 -7.59
N ALA A 92 -18.07 15.25 -6.62
CA ALA A 92 -18.58 16.61 -6.47
C ALA A 92 -17.47 17.62 -6.10
N LEU A 93 -16.49 17.20 -5.29
CA LEU A 93 -15.36 18.01 -4.84
C LEU A 93 -14.30 18.21 -5.94
N ALA A 94 -13.73 17.12 -6.44
CA ALA A 94 -12.58 17.12 -7.36
C ALA A 94 -13.00 17.10 -8.84
N GLY A 95 -14.26 16.75 -9.13
CA GLY A 95 -14.78 16.74 -10.49
C GLY A 95 -14.42 15.52 -11.33
N VAL A 96 -13.80 14.51 -10.71
CA VAL A 96 -13.43 13.20 -11.27
C VAL A 96 -13.92 12.11 -10.32
N SER A 97 -14.31 10.96 -10.85
CA SER A 97 -14.66 9.81 -10.02
C SER A 97 -13.42 9.21 -9.36
N ALA A 98 -13.58 8.56 -8.20
CA ALA A 98 -12.53 7.78 -7.56
C ALA A 98 -12.93 6.29 -7.49
N THR A 99 -11.95 5.42 -7.70
CA THR A 99 -12.01 4.01 -7.34
C THR A 99 -11.67 3.90 -5.85
N ILE A 100 -12.48 3.15 -5.10
CA ILE A 100 -12.22 2.88 -3.68
C ILE A 100 -11.56 1.52 -3.60
N GLU A 101 -10.35 1.49 -3.06
CA GLU A 101 -9.51 0.29 -2.97
C GLU A 101 -9.80 -0.48 -1.69
N GLY A 102 -10.16 0.22 -0.62
CA GLY A 102 -10.46 -0.40 0.65
C GLY A 102 -10.64 0.62 1.76
N ALA A 103 -10.77 0.12 2.98
CA ALA A 103 -10.68 0.94 4.19
C ALA A 103 -9.36 0.65 4.88
N SER A 104 -8.49 1.63 5.05
CA SER A 104 -7.25 1.47 5.81
C SER A 104 -7.46 1.65 7.32
N PHE A 105 -8.49 2.39 7.73
CA PHE A 105 -8.68 2.71 9.14
C PHE A 105 -10.12 3.01 9.53
N VAL A 106 -10.52 2.54 10.71
CA VAL A 106 -11.81 2.82 11.33
C VAL A 106 -11.60 3.37 12.74
N ARG A 107 -12.20 4.53 13.01
CA ARG A 107 -12.21 5.17 14.33
C ARG A 107 -13.63 5.23 14.87
N LYS A 108 -13.87 4.62 16.03
CA LYS A 108 -15.11 4.71 16.80
C LYS A 108 -14.95 5.68 17.97
N ARG A 109 -15.84 6.66 18.06
CA ARG A 109 -15.92 7.57 19.22
C ARG A 109 -17.27 7.46 19.89
N THR A 110 -17.25 7.24 21.19
CA THR A 110 -18.44 7.16 22.04
C THR A 110 -18.40 8.28 23.08
N ALA A 111 -19.39 9.16 23.07
CA ALA A 111 -19.68 10.05 24.20
C ALA A 111 -20.72 9.38 25.10
N ARG A 112 -20.42 9.23 26.40
CA ARG A 112 -21.32 8.62 27.38
C ARG A 112 -21.73 9.65 28.44
N ALA A 113 -23.03 9.85 28.62
CA ALA A 113 -23.59 10.66 29.68
C ALA A 113 -23.75 9.86 30.98
N SER A 114 -23.78 10.57 32.12
CA SER A 114 -23.84 9.95 33.45
C SER A 114 -25.12 9.15 33.76
N ASP A 115 -26.20 9.38 33.00
CA ASP A 115 -27.46 8.64 33.07
C ASP A 115 -27.47 7.37 32.22
N GLY A 116 -26.39 7.13 31.46
CA GLY A 116 -26.19 5.95 30.62
C GLY A 116 -26.51 6.16 29.15
N ASP A 117 -26.90 7.37 28.73
CA ASP A 117 -27.09 7.68 27.31
C ASP A 117 -25.74 7.70 26.57
N GLU A 118 -25.73 7.18 25.35
CA GLU A 118 -24.52 7.06 24.52
C GLU A 118 -24.76 7.63 23.13
N ARG A 119 -23.77 8.37 22.63
CA ARG A 119 -23.69 8.80 21.24
C ARG A 119 -22.43 8.24 20.61
N VAL A 120 -22.62 7.45 19.56
CA VAL A 120 -21.53 6.82 18.79
C VAL A 120 -21.43 7.48 17.42
N VAL A 121 -20.20 7.81 17.04
CA VAL A 121 -19.85 8.23 15.67
C VAL A 121 -18.65 7.45 15.16
N TRP A 122 -18.62 7.28 13.84
CA TRP A 122 -17.61 6.53 13.13
C TRP A 122 -16.90 7.44 12.13
N ASN A 123 -15.58 7.37 12.08
CA ASN A 123 -14.80 7.94 10.99
C ASN A 123 -14.09 6.78 10.28
N VAL A 124 -14.35 6.62 8.98
CA VAL A 124 -13.76 5.55 8.15
C VAL A 124 -12.87 6.21 7.12
N VAL A 125 -11.58 5.86 7.12
CA VAL A 125 -10.61 6.29 6.11
C VAL A 125 -10.57 5.24 5.01
N LEU A 126 -10.80 5.68 3.78
CA LEU A 126 -10.79 4.86 2.58
C LEU A 126 -9.59 5.25 1.72
N ASP A 127 -8.88 4.25 1.20
CA ASP A 127 -7.84 4.46 0.19
C ASP A 127 -8.51 4.51 -1.18
N ALA A 128 -8.11 5.48 -1.98
CA ALA A 128 -8.78 5.80 -3.23
C ALA A 128 -7.82 6.32 -4.30
N THR A 129 -8.05 5.83 -5.52
CA THR A 129 -7.36 6.29 -6.72
C THR A 129 -8.32 7.02 -7.65
N PRO A 130 -8.06 8.28 -8.03
CA PRO A 130 -8.85 8.99 -9.03
C PRO A 130 -8.85 8.25 -10.37
N ALA A 131 -10.01 8.14 -11.02
CA ALA A 131 -10.14 7.50 -12.33
C ALA A 131 -9.41 8.26 -13.45
N GLU A 132 -9.13 9.54 -13.22
CA GLU A 132 -8.29 10.38 -14.07
C GLU A 132 -7.28 11.10 -13.18
N PRO A 133 -6.00 11.20 -13.58
CA PRO A 133 -4.99 11.91 -12.81
C PRO A 133 -5.40 13.36 -12.54
N LEU A 134 -5.28 13.78 -11.28
CA LEU A 134 -5.50 15.15 -10.86
C LEU A 134 -4.30 16.05 -11.24
N SER A 135 -4.56 17.34 -11.48
CA SER A 135 -3.52 18.32 -11.79
C SER A 135 -2.60 18.61 -10.61
N ASP A 136 -1.41 19.14 -10.89
CA ASP A 136 -0.42 19.56 -9.87
C ASP A 136 -0.95 20.68 -8.96
N ASP A 137 -1.91 21.46 -9.47
CA ASP A 137 -2.65 22.47 -8.74
C ASP A 137 -4.15 22.11 -8.88
N PRO A 138 -4.67 21.21 -8.03
CA PRO A 138 -6.04 20.73 -8.15
C PRO A 138 -7.03 21.83 -7.76
N GLU A 139 -8.05 22.06 -8.59
CA GLU A 139 -9.12 23.01 -8.28
C GLU A 139 -10.34 22.29 -7.68
N SER A 140 -10.84 22.79 -6.55
CA SER A 140 -12.13 22.35 -6.01
C SER A 140 -13.29 22.86 -6.88
N ARG A 141 -14.34 22.05 -7.02
CA ARG A 141 -15.63 22.46 -7.60
C ARG A 141 -16.64 22.91 -6.54
N VAL A 142 -16.29 22.81 -5.26
CA VAL A 142 -17.08 23.28 -4.14
C VAL A 142 -16.58 24.67 -3.75
N ASP A 143 -17.51 25.63 -3.69
CA ASP A 143 -17.22 27.00 -3.30
C ASP A 143 -16.56 27.06 -1.92
N ASP A 144 -15.63 28.01 -1.75
CA ASP A 144 -14.89 28.26 -0.49
C ASP A 144 -14.09 27.06 0.04
N THR A 145 -13.86 26.04 -0.80
CA THR A 145 -12.98 24.89 -0.50
C THR A 145 -11.75 24.93 -1.41
N GLU A 146 -10.56 24.75 -0.84
CA GLU A 146 -9.30 24.64 -1.58
C GLU A 146 -8.80 23.19 -1.57
N LEU A 147 -8.08 22.76 -2.60
CA LEU A 147 -7.39 21.47 -2.69
C LEU A 147 -5.89 21.70 -2.90
N ALA A 148 -5.04 20.88 -2.30
CA ALA A 148 -3.60 20.90 -2.54
C ALA A 148 -2.93 19.58 -2.13
N TRP A 149 -1.78 19.32 -2.73
CA TRP A 149 -0.92 18.18 -2.41
C TRP A 149 0.02 18.48 -1.25
N PHE A 150 0.20 17.51 -0.35
CA PHE A 150 1.08 17.61 0.81
C PHE A 150 1.89 16.33 1.00
N ASP A 151 3.22 16.45 1.00
CA ASP A 151 4.18 15.37 1.28
C ASP A 151 4.30 15.03 2.77
N ALA A 152 3.70 15.83 3.64
CA ALA A 152 3.64 15.60 5.08
C ALA A 152 2.41 16.29 5.68
N PRO A 153 1.96 15.87 6.88
CA PRO A 153 0.89 16.57 7.58
C PRO A 153 1.22 18.06 7.79
N PRO A 154 0.23 18.96 7.64
CA PRO A 154 0.38 20.36 7.99
C PRO A 154 0.86 20.51 9.44
N ALA A 155 1.83 21.40 9.68
CA ALA A 155 2.49 21.52 10.99
C ALA A 155 1.54 21.96 12.13
N ASP A 156 0.40 22.56 11.80
CA ASP A 156 -0.65 23.00 12.71
C ASP A 156 -1.89 22.09 12.69
N ALA A 157 -1.87 20.98 11.95
CA ALA A 157 -2.94 20.01 11.95
C ALA A 157 -3.09 19.38 13.36
N PRO A 158 -4.33 19.21 13.86
CA PRO A 158 -4.57 18.46 15.08
C PRO A 158 -4.05 17.01 14.96
N ASP A 159 -3.53 16.43 16.05
CA ASP A 159 -2.93 15.09 16.03
C ASP A 159 -3.76 14.03 15.28
N PRO A 160 -5.09 13.90 15.49
CA PRO A 160 -5.88 12.90 14.76
C PRO A 160 -5.89 13.12 13.24
N VAL A 161 -5.88 14.38 12.78
CA VAL A 161 -5.82 14.72 11.35
C VAL A 161 -4.43 14.41 10.82
N ALA A 162 -3.38 14.78 11.57
CA ALA A 162 -2.01 14.52 11.16
C ALA A 162 -1.72 13.01 11.06
N ASP A 163 -2.25 12.20 11.98
CA ASP A 163 -2.13 10.74 11.95
C ASP A 163 -2.89 10.12 10.76
N ASP A 164 -4.07 10.64 10.43
CA ASP A 164 -4.83 10.16 9.27
C ASP A 164 -4.10 10.51 7.95
N VAL A 165 -3.48 11.70 7.86
CA VAL A 165 -2.65 12.08 6.69
C VAL A 165 -1.42 11.19 6.56
N ARG A 166 -0.70 10.92 7.66
CA ARG A 166 0.46 9.99 7.62
C ARG A 166 0.04 8.61 7.12
N ARG A 167 -1.08 8.09 7.60
CA ARG A 167 -1.58 6.79 7.14
C ARG A 167 -1.84 6.74 5.64
N VAL A 168 -2.43 7.79 5.07
CA VAL A 168 -2.67 7.86 3.62
C VAL A 168 -1.36 7.95 2.84
N LEU A 169 -0.37 8.70 3.36
CA LEU A 169 0.96 8.76 2.77
C LEU A 169 1.69 7.42 2.84
N ASP A 170 1.67 6.77 4.00
CA ASP A 170 2.31 5.48 4.24
C ASP A 170 1.65 4.37 3.41
N GLY A 171 0.33 4.41 3.23
CA GLY A 171 -0.41 3.46 2.39
C GLY A 171 -0.15 3.62 0.88
N ALA A 172 0.31 4.79 0.44
CA ALA A 172 0.74 5.02 -0.93
C ALA A 172 2.23 4.73 -1.16
N ASP A 173 2.97 4.40 -0.10
CA ASP A 173 4.37 4.03 -0.21
C ASP A 173 4.48 2.55 -0.64
N PRO A 174 4.91 2.27 -1.89
CA PRO A 174 5.00 0.91 -2.39
C PRO A 174 6.09 0.08 -1.68
N THR A 175 6.95 0.74 -0.90
CA THR A 175 7.92 0.07 -0.03
C THR A 175 7.27 -0.40 1.27
N ALA A 176 6.18 0.23 1.72
CA ALA A 176 5.43 -0.21 2.88
C ALA A 176 4.49 -1.37 2.53
N SER A 177 3.68 -1.20 1.48
CA SER A 177 2.73 -2.18 0.95
C SER A 177 2.55 -1.97 -0.56
N LEU A 178 2.51 -3.06 -1.33
CA LEU A 178 2.21 -3.05 -2.75
C LEU A 178 1.42 -4.31 -3.13
N THR A 179 0.11 -4.16 -3.27
CA THR A 179 -0.80 -5.23 -3.72
C THR A 179 -1.19 -5.12 -5.19
N ASP A 180 -1.05 -3.92 -5.78
CA ASP A 180 -1.28 -3.67 -7.21
C ASP A 180 -0.06 -3.02 -7.88
N PRO A 181 0.86 -3.82 -8.46
CA PRO A 181 2.00 -3.28 -9.19
C PRO A 181 1.63 -2.49 -10.45
N GLU A 182 0.43 -2.66 -11.03
CA GLU A 182 0.01 -1.88 -12.21
C GLU A 182 -0.17 -0.39 -11.86
N ALA A 183 -0.44 -0.06 -10.59
CA ALA A 183 -0.50 1.33 -10.11
C ALA A 183 0.83 2.09 -10.29
N LEU A 184 1.95 1.38 -10.45
CA LEU A 184 3.27 1.98 -10.66
C LEU A 184 3.58 2.24 -12.15
N ALA A 185 2.68 1.91 -13.08
CA ALA A 185 2.95 2.00 -14.53
C ALA A 185 3.25 3.41 -15.04
N ASP A 186 2.65 4.43 -14.42
CA ASP A 186 2.80 5.83 -14.81
C ASP A 186 3.86 6.58 -13.96
N ARG A 187 4.51 5.89 -13.02
CA ARG A 187 5.53 6.50 -12.15
C ARG A 187 6.84 6.69 -12.91
N GLY A 188 7.30 7.94 -12.98
CA GLY A 188 8.53 8.31 -13.70
C GLY A 188 9.83 7.88 -13.00
N ASP A 189 9.74 7.47 -11.74
CA ASP A 189 10.84 6.97 -10.92
C ASP A 189 10.94 5.44 -10.89
N VAL A 190 9.98 4.72 -11.47
CA VAL A 190 9.97 3.25 -11.58
C VAL A 190 10.17 2.83 -13.03
N ASP A 191 11.10 1.91 -13.28
CA ASP A 191 11.25 1.32 -14.62
C ASP A 191 10.14 0.29 -14.87
N TYR A 192 9.03 0.74 -15.46
CA TYR A 192 7.90 -0.14 -15.78
C TYR A 192 8.02 -0.73 -17.19
N VAL A 193 8.10 -2.06 -17.29
CA VAL A 193 8.29 -2.77 -18.57
C VAL A 193 7.31 -3.93 -18.74
N GLU A 194 6.78 -4.08 -19.96
CA GLU A 194 5.99 -5.26 -20.33
C GLU A 194 6.87 -6.24 -21.12
N VAL A 195 6.81 -7.52 -20.77
CA VAL A 195 7.49 -8.60 -21.48
C VAL A 195 6.55 -9.77 -21.74
N SER A 196 6.84 -10.53 -22.79
CA SER A 196 6.19 -11.81 -23.05
C SER A 196 7.09 -12.96 -22.60
N ASP A 197 6.58 -13.82 -21.71
CA ASP A 197 7.30 -14.97 -21.18
C ASP A 197 6.38 -16.19 -21.03
N ASP A 198 6.30 -16.99 -22.08
CA ASP A 198 5.49 -18.22 -22.07
C ASP A 198 6.19 -19.37 -21.31
N SER A 199 7.48 -19.24 -20.99
CA SER A 199 8.27 -20.33 -20.40
C SER A 199 7.91 -20.63 -18.94
N HIS A 200 7.28 -19.66 -18.27
CA HIS A 200 6.81 -19.77 -16.88
C HIS A 200 5.27 -19.70 -16.77
N PHE A 201 4.52 -20.02 -17.84
CA PHE A 201 3.05 -19.89 -17.86
C PHE A 201 2.35 -20.46 -16.63
N GLU A 202 2.67 -21.70 -16.22
CA GLU A 202 2.00 -22.34 -15.07
C GLU A 202 2.29 -21.60 -13.75
N MET A 203 3.50 -21.08 -13.57
CA MET A 203 3.85 -20.26 -12.39
C MET A 203 3.09 -18.93 -12.41
N ASN A 204 3.10 -18.25 -13.56
CA ASN A 204 2.43 -16.96 -13.72
C ASN A 204 0.90 -17.06 -13.67
N ARG A 205 0.32 -18.24 -13.90
CA ARG A 205 -1.12 -18.48 -13.73
C ARG A 205 -1.51 -18.63 -12.27
N ASP A 206 -0.64 -19.24 -11.47
CA ASP A 206 -0.97 -19.72 -10.13
C ASP A 206 -0.48 -18.77 -9.01
N THR A 207 0.17 -17.65 -9.35
CA THR A 207 0.80 -16.67 -8.42
C THR A 207 0.56 -15.23 -8.88
N GLU A 208 0.67 -14.23 -8.00
CA GLU A 208 0.72 -12.81 -8.43
C GLU A 208 2.06 -12.50 -9.12
N GLY A 209 3.11 -13.24 -8.77
CA GLY A 209 4.41 -13.21 -9.43
C GLY A 209 5.58 -13.34 -8.46
N VAL A 210 6.57 -12.45 -8.56
CA VAL A 210 7.84 -12.54 -7.81
C VAL A 210 8.26 -11.18 -7.25
N ALA A 211 8.57 -11.14 -5.96
CA ALA A 211 9.26 -10.01 -5.35
C ALA A 211 10.78 -10.28 -5.36
N VAL A 212 11.56 -9.34 -5.86
CA VAL A 212 13.03 -9.40 -5.97
C VAL A 212 13.62 -8.27 -5.13
N VAL A 213 14.68 -8.54 -4.37
CA VAL A 213 15.26 -7.56 -3.44
C VAL A 213 16.78 -7.46 -3.64
N GLY A 214 17.24 -6.25 -3.94
CA GLY A 214 18.66 -5.89 -3.92
C GLY A 214 19.04 -5.24 -2.60
N VAL A 215 19.59 -6.02 -1.67
CA VAL A 215 20.02 -5.51 -0.36
C VAL A 215 21.45 -4.99 -0.45
N THR A 216 21.65 -3.70 -0.18
CA THR A 216 22.97 -3.06 -0.29
C THR A 216 23.48 -2.49 1.03
N SER A 217 24.80 -2.60 1.24
CA SER A 217 25.49 -1.98 2.38
C SER A 217 26.93 -1.64 1.99
N ASP A 218 27.35 -0.40 2.24
CA ASP A 218 28.66 0.12 1.83
C ASP A 218 29.00 -0.11 0.33
N GLY A 219 27.99 -0.04 -0.55
CA GLY A 219 28.15 -0.25 -1.99
C GLY A 219 28.36 -1.71 -2.41
N ARG A 220 28.09 -2.66 -1.51
CA ARG A 220 28.12 -4.10 -1.79
C ARG A 220 26.70 -4.66 -1.78
N LEU A 221 26.45 -5.63 -2.64
CA LEU A 221 25.17 -6.32 -2.78
C LEU A 221 25.22 -7.66 -2.03
N ALA A 222 24.27 -7.92 -1.14
CA ALA A 222 24.13 -9.21 -0.49
C ALA A 222 23.46 -10.21 -1.46
N LEU A 223 24.06 -11.39 -1.62
CA LEU A 223 23.54 -12.44 -2.50
C LEU A 223 23.52 -13.80 -1.79
N PRO A 224 22.40 -14.55 -1.85
CA PRO A 224 22.39 -15.96 -1.50
C PRO A 224 23.02 -16.81 -2.63
N THR A 225 23.76 -17.84 -2.24
CA THR A 225 24.32 -18.86 -3.11
C THR A 225 23.58 -20.18 -2.88
N PHE A 226 23.02 -20.74 -3.94
CA PHE A 226 22.38 -22.05 -3.96
C PHE A 226 23.30 -23.07 -4.64
N GLU A 227 22.97 -24.37 -4.54
CA GLU A 227 23.73 -25.44 -5.20
C GLU A 227 23.92 -25.21 -6.72
N SER A 228 22.97 -24.51 -7.37
CA SER A 228 22.98 -24.24 -8.80
C SER A 228 23.65 -22.94 -9.21
N ALA A 229 23.54 -21.87 -8.42
CA ALA A 229 24.03 -20.54 -8.75
C ALA A 229 23.91 -19.55 -7.57
N THR A 230 24.69 -18.48 -7.65
CA THR A 230 24.44 -17.23 -6.91
C THR A 230 23.37 -16.39 -7.63
N VAL A 231 22.37 -15.87 -6.92
CA VAL A 231 21.23 -15.14 -7.50
C VAL A 231 20.84 -13.94 -6.65
N LEU A 232 20.00 -13.04 -7.17
CA LEU A 232 19.33 -12.03 -6.33
C LEU A 232 18.34 -12.73 -5.37
N THR A 233 18.18 -12.15 -4.19
CA THR A 233 17.12 -12.54 -3.25
C THR A 233 15.77 -12.35 -3.94
N HIS A 234 14.94 -13.40 -3.92
CA HIS A 234 13.61 -13.36 -4.50
C HIS A 234 12.68 -14.31 -3.76
N ALA A 235 11.39 -14.01 -3.80
CA ALA A 235 10.31 -14.83 -3.25
C ALA A 235 9.08 -14.78 -4.16
N VAL A 236 8.35 -15.89 -4.22
CA VAL A 236 7.10 -15.98 -4.98
C VAL A 236 6.00 -15.31 -4.17
N VAL A 237 5.21 -14.47 -4.84
CA VAL A 237 4.05 -13.79 -4.25
C VAL A 237 2.81 -14.60 -4.59
N GLU A 238 2.18 -15.21 -3.58
CA GLU A 238 0.95 -15.97 -3.76
C GLU A 238 -0.22 -15.04 -4.10
N SER A 239 -1.31 -15.60 -4.64
CA SER A 239 -2.43 -14.78 -5.09
C SER A 239 -3.06 -13.95 -3.96
N GLY A 240 -3.10 -12.63 -4.14
CA GLY A 240 -3.59 -11.64 -3.17
C GLY A 240 -2.59 -11.22 -2.08
N ASP A 241 -1.36 -11.75 -2.08
CA ASP A 241 -0.32 -11.34 -1.13
C ASP A 241 0.36 -10.01 -1.54
N ASP A 242 0.99 -9.37 -0.56
CA ASP A 242 1.69 -8.10 -0.73
C ASP A 242 3.13 -8.31 -1.18
N PHE A 243 3.56 -7.57 -2.23
CA PHE A 243 4.91 -7.69 -2.79
C PHE A 243 6.00 -7.18 -1.83
N ALA A 244 5.73 -6.12 -1.06
CA ALA A 244 6.69 -5.54 -0.13
C ALA A 244 6.90 -6.45 1.09
N ASP A 245 5.82 -7.03 1.63
CA ASP A 245 5.92 -8.01 2.71
C ASP A 245 6.64 -9.28 2.24
N THR A 246 6.28 -9.79 1.05
CA THR A 246 6.96 -10.95 0.45
C THR A 246 8.45 -10.69 0.21
N ALA A 247 8.82 -9.47 -0.20
CA ALA A 247 10.21 -9.04 -0.34
C ALA A 247 10.98 -9.12 0.99
N ARG A 248 10.40 -8.60 2.09
CA ARG A 248 10.99 -8.65 3.43
C ARG A 248 11.14 -10.09 3.92
N GLU A 249 10.10 -10.90 3.76
CA GLU A 249 10.13 -12.32 4.14
C GLU A 249 11.19 -13.09 3.36
N GLY A 250 11.31 -12.85 2.05
CA GLY A 250 12.35 -13.42 1.21
C GLY A 250 13.77 -13.04 1.64
N ALA A 251 13.99 -11.77 2.01
CA ALA A 251 15.26 -11.33 2.58
C ALA A 251 15.56 -12.01 3.92
N HIS A 252 14.57 -12.10 4.82
CA HIS A 252 14.74 -12.80 6.08
C HIS A 252 15.05 -14.29 5.88
N GLU A 253 14.34 -14.98 5.00
CA GLU A 253 14.52 -16.41 4.75
C GLU A 253 15.85 -16.72 4.06
N LEU A 254 16.21 -15.96 3.02
CA LEU A 254 17.36 -16.27 2.17
C LEU A 254 18.67 -15.61 2.62
N LEU A 255 18.60 -14.44 3.28
CA LEU A 255 19.77 -13.72 3.78
C LEU A 255 19.92 -13.80 5.30
N GLY A 256 18.85 -14.12 6.04
CA GLY A 256 18.88 -14.19 7.51
C GLY A 256 18.88 -12.83 8.19
N ILE A 257 18.48 -11.76 7.50
CA ILE A 257 18.43 -10.40 8.02
C ILE A 257 17.09 -9.75 7.70
N ASP A 258 16.66 -8.86 8.59
CA ASP A 258 15.55 -7.94 8.33
C ASP A 258 16.07 -6.76 7.50
N VAL A 259 15.21 -6.19 6.66
CA VAL A 259 15.56 -5.11 5.74
C VAL A 259 14.54 -3.99 5.76
N ASP A 260 15.02 -2.76 5.55
CA ASP A 260 14.21 -1.61 5.19
C ASP A 260 14.19 -1.52 3.66
N LEU A 261 12.99 -1.55 3.05
CA LEU A 261 12.84 -1.35 1.62
C LEU A 261 12.96 0.14 1.33
N ASP A 262 13.88 0.53 0.45
CA ASP A 262 14.22 1.93 0.21
C ASP A 262 13.44 2.50 -0.99
N SER A 263 13.19 1.69 -2.02
CA SER A 263 12.50 2.07 -3.25
C SER A 263 12.06 0.86 -4.08
N VAL A 264 11.08 1.06 -4.97
CA VAL A 264 10.82 0.16 -6.10
C VAL A 264 11.61 0.66 -7.31
N GLU A 265 12.52 -0.16 -7.81
CA GLU A 265 13.39 0.20 -8.94
C GLU A 265 12.77 -0.17 -10.29
N ARG A 266 12.06 -1.29 -10.34
CA ARG A 266 11.51 -1.84 -11.57
C ARG A 266 10.26 -2.68 -11.30
N VAL A 267 9.29 -2.57 -12.21
CA VAL A 267 8.16 -3.48 -12.29
C VAL A 267 8.14 -4.08 -13.69
N ARG A 268 8.12 -5.40 -13.76
CA ARG A 268 8.00 -6.14 -15.02
C ARG A 268 6.66 -6.86 -15.07
N ARG A 269 5.78 -6.39 -15.96
CA ARG A 269 4.51 -7.04 -16.29
C ARG A 269 4.78 -8.19 -17.25
N LYS A 270 4.67 -9.42 -16.78
CA LYS A 270 4.90 -10.65 -17.55
C LYS A 270 3.58 -11.16 -18.11
N VAL A 271 3.44 -11.09 -19.43
CA VAL A 271 2.30 -11.66 -20.15
C VAL A 271 2.70 -13.04 -20.68
N SER A 272 1.98 -14.07 -20.28
CA SER A 272 2.23 -15.45 -20.72
C SER A 272 1.03 -15.99 -21.47
N THR A 273 1.27 -16.66 -22.60
CA THR A 273 0.24 -17.32 -23.41
C THR A 273 0.45 -18.82 -23.45
N SER A 274 -0.57 -19.61 -23.14
CA SER A 274 -0.53 -21.07 -23.27
C SER A 274 -0.65 -21.53 -24.73
N ASP A 275 -0.33 -22.80 -24.99
CA ASP A 275 -0.51 -23.43 -26.31
C ASP A 275 -1.97 -23.39 -26.81
N ASP A 276 -2.94 -23.32 -25.88
CA ASP A 276 -4.37 -23.24 -26.18
C ASP A 276 -4.88 -21.79 -26.33
N GLY A 277 -4.00 -20.79 -26.16
CA GLY A 277 -4.30 -19.37 -26.29
C GLY A 277 -4.91 -18.71 -25.05
N GLU A 278 -4.74 -19.32 -23.86
CA GLU A 278 -5.05 -18.67 -22.59
C GLU A 278 -3.95 -17.65 -22.27
N GLU A 279 -4.32 -16.44 -21.90
CA GLU A 279 -3.38 -15.38 -21.49
C GLU A 279 -3.48 -15.15 -20.00
N VAL A 280 -2.34 -15.09 -19.32
CA VAL A 280 -2.21 -14.78 -17.89
C VAL A 280 -1.18 -13.69 -17.69
N VAL A 281 -1.29 -12.96 -16.59
CA VAL A 281 -0.40 -11.85 -16.23
C VAL A 281 0.11 -12.09 -14.82
N ALA A 282 1.41 -11.94 -14.64
CA ALA A 282 2.07 -11.89 -13.35
C ALA A 282 3.07 -10.72 -13.32
N HIS A 283 3.45 -10.29 -12.12
CA HIS A 283 4.36 -9.16 -11.93
C HIS A 283 5.67 -9.60 -11.29
N GLU A 284 6.77 -9.05 -11.75
CA GLU A 284 8.04 -9.09 -11.03
C GLU A 284 8.36 -7.68 -10.53
N VAL A 285 8.47 -7.51 -9.22
CA VAL A 285 8.76 -6.22 -8.59
C VAL A 285 10.15 -6.26 -7.97
N VAL A 286 11.01 -5.33 -8.36
CA VAL A 286 12.40 -5.24 -7.92
C VAL A 286 12.54 -4.09 -6.94
N TYR A 287 12.88 -4.40 -5.70
CA TYR A 287 13.11 -3.45 -4.61
C TYR A 287 14.60 -3.19 -4.40
N ALA A 288 14.96 -1.94 -4.14
CA ALA A 288 16.19 -1.60 -3.42
C ALA A 288 15.94 -1.69 -1.92
N ALA A 289 16.92 -2.18 -1.16
CA ALA A 289 16.79 -2.31 0.28
C ALA A 289 18.13 -2.12 1.00
N SER A 290 18.04 -1.82 2.28
CA SER A 290 19.16 -1.69 3.21
C SER A 290 18.93 -2.57 4.45
N PRO A 291 19.99 -3.08 5.11
CA PRO A 291 19.83 -3.87 6.33
C PRO A 291 19.20 -3.05 7.45
N ALA A 292 18.11 -3.55 8.04
CA ALA A 292 17.48 -2.90 9.18
C ALA A 292 18.47 -2.81 10.35
N ASP A 293 18.51 -1.64 11.00
CA ASP A 293 19.43 -1.34 12.11
C ASP A 293 20.93 -1.60 11.82
N GLY A 294 21.32 -1.65 10.54
CA GLY A 294 22.69 -1.95 10.13
C GLY A 294 23.12 -3.39 10.44
N ALA A 295 22.18 -4.35 10.33
CA ALA A 295 22.47 -5.77 10.46
C ALA A 295 23.53 -6.25 9.46
N ASP A 296 24.27 -7.31 9.84
CA ASP A 296 25.24 -7.98 8.98
C ASP A 296 24.77 -9.41 8.69
N LEU A 297 25.27 -9.99 7.59
CA LEU A 297 24.90 -11.34 7.19
C LEU A 297 25.37 -12.37 8.22
N PRO A 298 24.60 -13.43 8.50
CA PRO A 298 25.01 -14.49 9.40
C PRO A 298 26.19 -15.31 8.82
N ASP A 299 27.07 -15.79 9.70
CA ASP A 299 28.20 -16.66 9.32
C ASP A 299 27.72 -18.04 8.78
N ASP A 300 26.57 -18.50 9.24
CA ASP A 300 25.95 -19.77 8.87
C ASP A 300 24.81 -19.53 7.88
N ALA A 301 24.59 -20.48 6.96
CA ALA A 301 23.49 -20.39 6.01
C ALA A 301 22.13 -20.24 6.73
N PRO A 302 21.30 -19.25 6.34
CA PRO A 302 20.07 -18.92 7.06
C PRO A 302 18.96 -19.96 6.86
N SER A 303 18.99 -20.70 5.74
CA SER A 303 18.02 -21.74 5.41
C SER A 303 18.69 -23.00 4.88
N CYS A 304 17.94 -24.11 4.82
CA CYS A 304 18.46 -25.35 4.24
C CYS A 304 18.54 -25.34 2.72
N GLN A 305 18.04 -24.29 2.07
CA GLN A 305 18.07 -24.12 0.62
C GLN A 305 19.32 -23.36 0.17
N VAL A 306 19.87 -22.51 1.04
CA VAL A 306 21.02 -21.66 0.77
C VAL A 306 22.29 -22.34 1.26
N GLU A 307 23.34 -22.38 0.45
CA GLU A 307 24.65 -22.90 0.83
C GLU A 307 25.49 -21.86 1.58
N SER A 308 25.39 -20.59 1.15
CA SER A 308 26.06 -19.45 1.79
C SER A 308 25.41 -18.13 1.40
N THR A 309 25.65 -17.09 2.17
CA THR A 309 25.33 -15.70 1.86
C THR A 309 26.61 -14.86 1.98
N ASP A 310 26.82 -13.91 1.09
CA ASP A 310 27.99 -13.02 1.16
C ASP A 310 27.69 -11.65 0.52
N TRP A 311 28.54 -10.68 0.81
CA TRP A 311 28.54 -9.33 0.26
C TRP A 311 29.45 -9.26 -0.97
N TYR A 312 28.92 -8.76 -2.09
CA TYR A 312 29.63 -8.69 -3.36
C TYR A 312 29.79 -7.25 -3.84
N ASP A 313 31.04 -6.84 -4.14
CA ASP A 313 31.34 -5.57 -4.81
C ASP A 313 31.05 -5.61 -6.33
N SER A 314 30.82 -6.81 -6.87
CA SER A 314 30.53 -7.06 -8.28
C SER A 314 29.90 -8.44 -8.45
N LEU A 315 29.09 -8.64 -9.48
CA LEU A 315 28.44 -9.93 -9.73
C LEU A 315 29.48 -11.05 -9.91
N PRO A 316 29.34 -12.19 -9.21
CA PRO A 316 30.26 -13.32 -9.34
C PRO A 316 30.12 -14.01 -10.71
N GLU A 317 31.12 -14.79 -11.12
CA GLU A 317 31.15 -15.42 -12.46
C GLU A 317 30.02 -16.44 -12.66
N ASP A 318 29.54 -17.06 -11.58
CA ASP A 318 28.44 -18.01 -11.55
C ASP A 318 27.06 -17.36 -11.38
N PHE A 319 27.00 -16.03 -11.35
CA PHE A 319 25.76 -15.30 -11.11
C PHE A 319 24.70 -15.64 -12.15
N ALA A 320 23.55 -16.08 -11.65
CA ALA A 320 22.32 -16.31 -12.38
C ALA A 320 22.52 -17.04 -13.72
N HIS A 321 23.37 -18.08 -13.75
CA HIS A 321 23.78 -18.86 -14.94
C HIS A 321 22.71 -18.94 -16.07
N GLY A 322 22.75 -17.99 -17.02
CA GLY A 322 21.86 -17.96 -18.19
C GLY A 322 20.55 -17.16 -18.05
N HIS A 323 20.34 -16.45 -16.95
CA HIS A 323 19.21 -15.57 -16.70
C HIS A 323 19.62 -14.10 -16.92
N ASP A 324 19.53 -13.64 -18.16
CA ASP A 324 19.92 -12.27 -18.55
C ASP A 324 19.11 -11.19 -17.82
N GLU A 325 17.84 -11.47 -17.50
CA GLU A 325 16.95 -10.57 -16.75
C GLU A 325 17.48 -10.28 -15.35
N MET A 326 17.72 -11.33 -14.56
CA MET A 326 18.26 -11.19 -13.20
C MET A 326 19.64 -10.51 -13.20
N CYS A 327 20.46 -10.70 -14.24
CA CYS A 327 21.70 -9.95 -14.41
C CYS A 327 21.46 -8.45 -14.67
N ALA A 328 20.39 -8.09 -15.37
CA ALA A 328 20.02 -6.69 -15.60
C ALA A 328 19.47 -6.04 -14.33
N ASP A 329 18.73 -6.79 -13.51
CA ASP A 329 18.23 -6.32 -12.22
C ASP A 329 19.37 -6.13 -11.22
N ALA A 330 20.30 -7.08 -11.13
CA ALA A 330 21.41 -6.99 -10.19
C ALA A 330 22.34 -5.80 -10.47
N ARG A 331 22.47 -5.39 -11.75
CA ARG A 331 23.25 -4.21 -12.15
C ARG A 331 22.70 -2.89 -11.63
N LEU A 332 21.42 -2.85 -11.24
CA LEU A 332 20.84 -1.65 -10.61
C LEU A 332 21.55 -1.31 -9.28
N PHE A 333 22.22 -2.28 -8.65
CA PHE A 333 22.73 -2.17 -7.28
C PHE A 333 24.26 -2.16 -7.15
N VAL A 334 25.01 -2.51 -8.20
CA VAL A 334 26.47 -2.70 -8.16
C VAL A 334 27.26 -1.83 -9.15
N GLU A 335 26.60 -0.92 -9.87
CA GLU A 335 27.24 0.02 -10.82
C GLU A 335 27.41 1.44 -10.26
#